data_AF-A0A4Q0I6Q8-F1
#
_entry.id   AF-A0A4Q0I6Q8-F1
#
_cell.length_a   1.000
_cell.length_b   1.000
_cell.length_c   1.000
_cell.angle_alpha   90.00
_cell.angle_beta   90.00
_cell.angle_gamma   90.00
#
_symmetry.space_group_name_H-M   'P 1'
#
loop_
_entity.id
_entity.type
_entity.pdbx_description
1 polymer ?
#
loop_
_entity_poly.entity_id
_entity_poly.type
_entity_poly.pdbx_seq_one_letter_code
_entity_poly.pdbx_strand_id
1 'polypeptide(L)'
;MNYKEIEELKSTLTNMMKKGCTLMVPAYRATGKIVGIGFKPYWTNPADSKIEKLEINFMDSIGRVIPFDIYNIIGYEIVSLDGKRIEDAKNICLDIHLYTNVKRRSTEKGDTLRIEISEISEE
;
A
#
# COMPACT_ATOMS: atom_id res chain seq x y z
N MET A 1 10.26 -8.82 -5.37
CA MET A 1 9.20 -8.63 -6.39
C MET A 1 9.80 -8.68 -7.79
N ASN A 2 9.02 -9.03 -8.80
CA ASN A 2 9.36 -8.85 -10.21
C ASN A 2 8.65 -7.61 -10.80
N TYR A 3 9.03 -7.23 -12.02
CA TYR A 3 8.44 -6.09 -12.73
C TYR A 3 6.91 -6.10 -12.77
N LYS A 4 6.31 -7.26 -13.06
CA LYS A 4 4.85 -7.42 -13.16
C LYS A 4 4.17 -7.17 -11.81
N GLU A 5 4.70 -7.72 -10.73
CA GLU A 5 4.20 -7.51 -9.37
C GLU A 5 4.29 -6.04 -8.95
N ILE A 6 5.35 -5.33 -9.35
CA ILE A 6 5.49 -3.89 -9.08
C ILE A 6 4.39 -3.10 -9.81
N GLU A 7 4.19 -3.36 -11.10
CA GLU A 7 3.16 -2.68 -11.89
C GLU A 7 1.74 -3.00 -11.40
N GLU A 8 1.48 -4.25 -10.99
CA GLU A 8 0.19 -4.66 -10.42
C GLU A 8 -0.11 -3.93 -9.10
N LEU A 9 0.88 -3.82 -8.20
CA LEU A 9 0.72 -3.06 -6.96
C LEU A 9 0.47 -1.57 -7.25
N LYS A 10 1.25 -0.98 -8.17
CA LYS A 10 1.09 0.42 -8.59
C LYS A 10 -0.31 0.70 -9.12
N SER A 11 -0.77 -0.15 -10.04
CA SER A 11 -2.10 -0.05 -10.66
C SER A 11 -3.20 -0.20 -9.62
N THR A 12 -3.11 -1.21 -8.75
CA THR A 12 -4.09 -1.49 -7.69
C THR A 12 -4.27 -0.29 -6.78
N LEU A 13 -3.17 0.21 -6.21
CA LEU A 13 -3.21 1.35 -5.30
C LEU A 13 -3.75 2.61 -5.99
N THR A 14 -3.28 2.89 -7.22
CA THR A 14 -3.74 4.04 -8.01
C THR A 14 -5.25 3.96 -8.31
N ASN A 15 -5.76 2.77 -8.61
CA ASN A 15 -7.19 2.56 -8.85
C ASN A 15 -8.02 2.77 -7.57
N MET A 16 -7.53 2.30 -6.42
CA MET A 16 -8.21 2.56 -5.13
C MET A 16 -8.26 4.06 -4.81
N MET A 17 -7.18 4.80 -5.07
CA MET A 17 -7.19 6.26 -4.96
C MET A 17 -8.23 6.90 -5.88
N LYS A 18 -8.32 6.47 -7.15
CA LYS A 18 -9.30 7.01 -8.11
C LYS A 18 -10.75 6.76 -7.70
N LYS A 19 -11.03 5.63 -7.02
CA LYS A 19 -12.33 5.33 -6.42
C LYS A 19 -12.64 6.17 -5.18
N GLY A 20 -11.67 6.95 -4.68
CA GLY A 20 -11.81 7.77 -3.49
C GLY A 20 -11.86 6.96 -2.19
N CYS A 21 -11.23 5.78 -2.17
CA CYS A 21 -11.19 4.91 -0.98
C CYS A 21 -10.52 5.59 0.23
N THR A 22 -10.84 5.09 1.42
CA THR A 22 -10.14 5.38 2.67
C THR A 22 -8.98 4.42 2.89
N LEU A 23 -7.91 4.92 3.50
CA LEU A 23 -6.80 4.15 4.02
C LEU A 23 -6.95 4.05 5.54
N MET A 24 -6.72 2.86 6.08
CA MET A 24 -6.44 2.64 7.49
C MET A 24 -5.08 1.97 7.63
N VAL A 25 -4.25 2.50 8.53
CA VAL A 25 -2.96 1.89 8.89
C VAL A 25 -3.02 1.48 10.37
N PRO A 26 -3.32 0.19 10.67
CA PRO A 26 -3.53 -0.28 12.04
C PRO A 26 -2.37 0.02 12.98
N ALA A 27 -1.13 -0.10 12.49
CA ALA A 27 0.09 0.13 13.27
C ALA A 27 0.20 1.57 13.83
N TYR A 28 -0.39 2.55 13.13
CA TYR A 28 -0.33 3.96 13.50
C TYR A 28 -1.68 4.53 13.96
N ARG A 29 -2.74 3.71 13.97
CA ARG A 29 -4.14 4.15 14.19
C ARG A 29 -4.51 5.36 13.33
N ALA A 30 -3.94 5.42 12.12
CA ALA A 30 -4.15 6.49 11.16
C ALA A 30 -5.24 6.07 10.18
N THR A 31 -6.18 6.96 9.91
CA THR A 31 -7.25 6.72 8.94
C THR A 31 -7.59 8.00 8.19
N GLY A 32 -7.97 7.87 6.92
CA GLY A 32 -8.48 8.99 6.13
C GLY A 32 -8.64 8.67 4.65
N LYS A 33 -9.21 9.59 3.90
CA LYS A 33 -9.45 9.43 2.46
C LYS A 33 -8.14 9.52 1.68
N ILE A 34 -7.87 8.57 0.79
CA ILE A 34 -6.68 8.64 -0.07
C ILE A 34 -6.87 9.78 -1.08
N VAL A 35 -5.92 10.72 -1.10
CA VAL A 35 -5.93 11.88 -2.00
C VAL A 35 -4.75 11.90 -2.96
N GLY A 36 -3.72 11.09 -2.72
CA GLY A 36 -2.57 10.97 -3.61
C GLY A 36 -1.76 9.71 -3.36
N ILE A 37 -1.19 9.14 -4.42
CA ILE A 37 -0.24 8.03 -4.35
C ILE A 37 0.96 8.32 -5.23
N GLY A 38 2.15 8.16 -4.69
CA GLY A 38 3.43 8.38 -5.35
C GLY A 38 4.34 7.15 -5.22
N PHE A 39 5.15 6.91 -6.25
CA PHE A 39 6.10 5.80 -6.30
C PHE A 39 7.50 6.27 -6.70
N LYS A 40 8.52 5.66 -6.09
CA LYS A 40 9.92 5.76 -6.49
C LYS A 40 10.50 4.34 -6.66
N PRO A 41 11.04 3.99 -7.84
CA PRO A 41 10.98 4.77 -9.08
C PRO A 41 9.54 4.84 -9.64
N TYR A 42 9.23 5.94 -10.31
CA TYR A 42 7.93 6.11 -10.97
C TYR A 42 7.77 5.12 -12.14
N TRP A 43 8.78 5.04 -13.01
CA TRP A 43 8.86 4.06 -14.09
C TRP A 43 9.57 2.79 -13.62
N THR A 44 8.96 1.63 -13.86
CA THR A 44 9.57 0.33 -13.51
C THR A 44 10.39 -0.21 -14.69
N ASN A 45 11.53 -0.80 -14.40
CA ASN A 45 12.41 -1.51 -15.32
C ASN A 45 12.30 -3.04 -15.07
N PRO A 46 12.46 -3.90 -16.09
CA PRO A 46 12.56 -5.35 -15.89
C PRO A 46 13.58 -5.82 -14.82
N ALA A 47 14.63 -5.03 -14.57
CA ALA A 47 15.63 -5.30 -13.54
C ALA A 47 15.21 -4.87 -12.12
N ASP A 48 14.12 -4.12 -11.98
CA ASP A 48 13.63 -3.68 -10.68
C ASP A 48 13.10 -4.86 -9.89
N SER A 49 13.52 -4.94 -8.63
CA SER A 49 13.12 -5.98 -7.69
C SER A 49 12.42 -5.45 -6.43
N LYS A 50 12.34 -4.12 -6.31
CA LYS A 50 11.82 -3.40 -5.15
C LYS A 50 11.20 -2.06 -5.55
N ILE A 51 10.33 -1.53 -4.70
CA ILE A 51 9.93 -0.11 -4.71
C ILE A 51 10.71 0.59 -3.61
N GLU A 52 11.47 1.62 -3.95
CA GLU A 52 12.28 2.37 -2.96
C GLU A 52 11.40 3.17 -2.01
N LYS A 53 10.37 3.83 -2.55
CA LYS A 53 9.42 4.63 -1.79
C LYS A 53 8.01 4.48 -2.37
N LEU A 54 7.05 4.18 -1.51
CA LEU A 54 5.62 4.38 -1.73
C LEU A 54 5.17 5.50 -0.80
N GLU A 55 4.62 6.56 -1.36
CA GLU A 55 4.03 7.67 -0.63
C GLU A 55 2.51 7.61 -0.80
N ILE A 56 1.76 7.53 0.28
CA ILE A 56 0.30 7.61 0.28
C ILE A 56 -0.09 8.87 1.05
N ASN A 57 -0.65 9.84 0.35
CA ASN A 57 -1.21 11.04 0.94
C ASN A 57 -2.69 10.78 1.24
N PHE A 58 -3.08 10.90 2.50
CA PHE A 58 -4.47 10.73 2.92
C PHE A 58 -4.95 11.94 3.73
N MET A 59 -6.24 12.25 3.62
CA MET A 59 -6.89 13.36 4.30
C MET A 59 -7.62 12.83 5.53
N ASP A 60 -7.25 13.31 6.72
CA ASP A 60 -7.89 12.94 7.98
C ASP A 60 -9.30 13.56 8.14
N SER A 61 -10.00 13.20 9.20
CA SER A 61 -11.35 13.70 9.49
C SER A 61 -11.44 15.21 9.75
N ILE A 62 -10.31 15.87 9.98
CA ILE A 62 -10.20 17.32 10.22
C ILE A 62 -9.78 18.03 8.92
N GLY A 63 -9.63 17.30 7.80
CA GLY A 63 -9.27 17.86 6.49
C GLY A 63 -7.77 18.09 6.32
N ARG A 64 -6.90 17.56 7.19
CA ARG A 64 -5.44 17.68 7.04
C ARG A 64 -4.92 16.58 6.13
N VAL A 65 -4.06 16.94 5.18
CA VAL A 65 -3.36 15.97 4.34
C VAL A 65 -2.12 15.48 5.08
N ILE A 66 -2.05 14.17 5.31
CA ILE A 66 -0.97 13.49 6.01
C ILE A 66 -0.25 12.58 5.01
N PRO A 67 1.06 12.76 4.80
CA PRO A 67 1.86 11.84 4.00
C PRO A 67 2.19 10.59 4.81
N PHE A 68 2.04 9.43 4.18
CA PHE A 68 2.47 8.13 4.71
C PHE A 68 3.49 7.50 3.80
N ASP A 69 4.74 7.49 4.26
CA ASP A 69 5.88 7.01 3.49
C ASP A 69 6.29 5.60 3.91
N ILE A 70 6.38 4.71 2.93
CA ILE A 70 6.84 3.33 3.09
C ILE A 70 8.08 3.13 2.23
N TYR A 71 9.16 2.65 2.83
CA TYR A 71 10.46 2.50 2.17
C TYR A 71 10.88 1.04 2.00
N ASN A 72 11.67 0.77 0.96
CA ASN A 72 12.29 -0.53 0.70
C ASN A 72 11.31 -1.71 0.62
N ILE A 73 10.24 -1.54 -0.17
CA ILE A 73 9.23 -2.59 -0.37
C ILE A 73 9.81 -3.66 -1.28
N ILE A 74 9.86 -4.90 -0.78
CA ILE A 74 10.41 -6.07 -1.49
C ILE A 74 9.36 -7.12 -1.82
N GLY A 75 8.17 -7.01 -1.23
CA GLY A 75 7.04 -7.90 -1.42
C GLY A 75 5.74 -7.27 -0.94
N TYR A 76 4.63 -7.86 -1.34
CA TYR A 76 3.34 -7.65 -0.70
C TYR A 76 2.52 -8.94 -0.77
N GLU A 77 1.54 -9.08 0.12
CA GLU A 77 0.58 -10.16 0.14
C GLU A 77 -0.83 -9.58 0.32
N ILE A 78 -1.80 -10.13 -0.42
CA ILE A 78 -3.22 -9.78 -0.25
C ILE A 78 -3.77 -10.67 0.87
N VAL A 79 -3.99 -10.08 2.04
CA VAL A 79 -4.49 -10.77 3.23
C VAL A 79 -5.98 -11.06 3.10
N SER A 80 -6.73 -10.09 2.59
CA SER A 80 -8.15 -10.24 2.29
C SER A 80 -8.55 -9.32 1.15
N LEU A 81 -9.57 -9.76 0.40
CA LEU A 81 -10.12 -9.04 -0.73
C LEU A 81 -11.62 -9.32 -0.79
N ASP A 82 -12.41 -8.27 -0.93
CA ASP A 82 -13.83 -8.42 -1.20
C ASP A 82 -14.05 -8.48 -2.70
N GLY A 83 -14.64 -9.57 -3.21
CA GLY A 83 -14.88 -9.77 -4.64
C GLY A 83 -13.98 -10.83 -5.28
N LYS A 84 -14.22 -11.13 -6.57
CA LYS A 84 -13.51 -12.21 -7.28
C LYS A 84 -12.17 -11.75 -7.88
N ARG A 85 -11.96 -10.43 -8.04
CA ARG A 85 -10.78 -9.82 -8.67
C ARG A 85 -10.41 -8.54 -7.93
N ILE A 86 -9.13 -8.19 -7.94
CA ILE A 86 -8.59 -6.98 -7.29
C ILE A 86 -9.24 -5.71 -7.85
N GLU A 87 -9.51 -5.70 -9.15
CA GLU A 87 -10.13 -4.58 -9.86
C GLU A 87 -11.55 -4.28 -9.35
N ASP A 88 -12.30 -5.34 -9.02
CA ASP A 88 -13.68 -5.27 -8.54
C ASP A 88 -13.76 -5.02 -7.03
N ALA A 89 -12.61 -5.05 -6.35
CA ALA A 89 -12.60 -5.01 -4.90
C ALA A 89 -12.95 -3.63 -4.36
N LYS A 90 -13.82 -3.66 -3.36
CA LYS A 90 -14.19 -2.51 -2.53
C LYS A 90 -13.28 -2.40 -1.32
N ASN A 91 -12.92 -3.54 -0.74
CA ASN A 91 -12.03 -3.63 0.40
C ASN A 91 -10.84 -4.51 0.04
N ILE A 92 -9.65 -4.03 0.36
CA ILE A 92 -8.41 -4.76 0.22
C ILE A 92 -7.56 -4.59 1.48
N CYS A 93 -7.09 -5.71 2.01
CA CYS A 93 -6.11 -5.73 3.07
C CYS A 93 -4.79 -6.23 2.48
N LEU A 94 -3.74 -5.45 2.64
CA LEU A 94 -2.41 -5.71 2.10
C LEU A 94 -1.40 -5.78 3.23
N ASP A 95 -0.60 -6.83 3.23
CA ASP A 95 0.64 -6.91 4.00
C ASP A 95 1.79 -6.50 3.08
N ILE A 96 2.48 -5.42 3.42
CA ILE A 96 3.62 -4.91 2.66
C ILE A 96 4.90 -5.40 3.35
N HIS A 97 5.73 -6.15 2.63
CA HIS A 97 6.99 -6.69 3.14
C HIS A 97 8.12 -5.70 2.89
N LEU A 98 8.77 -5.28 3.98
CA LEU A 98 9.85 -4.31 3.97
C LEU A 98 11.20 -5.00 4.15
N TYR A 99 12.21 -4.50 3.45
CA TYR A 99 13.59 -4.89 3.71
C TYR A 99 14.16 -4.02 4.84
N THR A 100 14.51 -4.63 5.96
CA THR A 100 15.20 -3.95 7.06
C THR A 100 16.62 -4.48 7.21
N ASN A 101 17.59 -3.56 7.14
CA ASN A 101 19.03 -3.87 7.29
C ASN A 101 19.46 -4.08 8.76
N VAL A 102 18.51 -4.13 9.69
CA VAL A 102 18.80 -4.27 11.12
C VAL A 102 18.86 -5.77 11.43
N LYS A 103 20.01 -6.25 11.93
CA LYS A 103 20.19 -7.60 12.50
C LYS A 103 19.20 -7.84 13.65
N ARG A 104 17.92 -8.11 13.37
CA ARG A 104 17.02 -8.76 14.33
C ARG A 104 17.27 -10.26 14.25
N ARG A 105 17.52 -10.86 15.41
CA ARG A 105 17.81 -12.29 15.57
C ARG A 105 16.61 -13.09 15.07
N SER A 106 16.87 -14.00 14.12
CA SER A 106 16.21 -15.30 13.94
C SER A 106 14.68 -15.33 13.78
N THR A 107 14.23 -15.93 12.67
CA THR A 107 12.91 -16.58 12.44
C THR A 107 11.65 -15.78 12.08
N GLU A 108 11.67 -14.45 11.97
CA GLU A 108 10.47 -13.71 11.54
C GLU A 108 10.57 -13.24 10.08
N LYS A 109 9.49 -13.48 9.31
CA LYS A 109 9.24 -12.84 8.01
C LYS A 109 9.54 -11.33 8.18
N GLY A 110 10.23 -10.71 7.23
CA GLY A 110 10.69 -9.32 7.34
C GLY A 110 9.60 -8.35 7.81
N ASP A 111 9.99 -7.19 8.37
CA ASP A 111 9.04 -6.22 8.95
C ASP A 111 7.87 -5.98 7.98
N THR A 112 6.70 -6.47 8.37
CA THR A 112 5.49 -6.47 7.55
C THR A 112 4.58 -5.36 8.03
N LEU A 113 4.17 -4.49 7.12
CA LEU A 113 3.27 -3.39 7.40
C LEU A 113 1.89 -3.69 6.79
N ARG A 114 0.89 -3.81 7.64
CA ARG A 114 -0.50 -3.96 7.20
C ARG A 114 -1.10 -2.61 6.84
N ILE A 115 -1.73 -2.53 5.67
CA ILE A 115 -2.61 -1.44 5.27
C ILE A 115 -3.97 -2.00 4.85
N GLU A 116 -5.01 -1.25 5.15
CA GLU A 116 -6.38 -1.59 4.80
C GLU A 116 -6.94 -0.44 3.97
N ILE A 117 -7.54 -0.77 2.82
CA ILE A 117 -8.12 0.21 1.92
C ILE A 117 -9.56 -0.18 1.62
N SER A 118 -10.49 0.75 1.81
CA SER A 118 -11.92 0.50 1.70
C SER A 118 -12.61 1.61 0.91
N GLU A 119 -13.50 1.26 -0.01
CA GLU A 119 -14.36 2.21 -0.72
C GLU A 119 -15.23 2.97 0.28
N ILE A 120 -15.39 4.28 0.08
CA ILE A 120 -16.29 5.08 0.91
C ILE A 120 -17.72 4.70 0.51
N SER A 121 -18.39 3.96 1.39
CA SER A 121 -19.84 3.77 1.27
C SER A 121 -20.52 5.08 1.69
N GLU A 122 -21.24 5.72 0.78
CA GLU A 122 -22.28 6.66 1.18
C GLU A 122 -23.42 5.81 1.76
N GLU A 123 -23.55 5.79 3.09
CA GLU A 123 -24.81 5.40 3.75
C GLU A 123 -25.85 6.52 3.61
#